data_AF-A0A519SXL3-F1
#
_entry.id   AF-A0A519SXL3-F1
#
_cell.length_a   1.000
_cell.length_b   1.000
_cell.length_c   1.000
_cell.angle_alpha   90.00
_cell.angle_beta   90.00
_cell.angle_gamma   90.00
#
_symmetry.space_group_name_H-M   'P 1'
#
loop_
_entity.id
_entity.type
_entity.pdbx_description
1 polymer ?
#
loop_
_entity_poly.entity_id
_entity_poly.type
_entity_poly.pdbx_seq_one_letter_code
_entity_poly.pdbx_strand_id
1 'polypeptide(L)' 'DKQIYCSELIWKVYDRGLHRQLGQLQHLRDFDLSHPAVRAKLRERYGNQLPLDEPVISPASIFASPELVTVISR' A
#
# COMPACT_ATOMS: atom_id res chain seq x y z
N ASP A 1 -16.04 2.31 -0.94
CA ASP A 1 -15.00 1.81 -1.86
C ASP A 1 -15.41 1.99 -3.31
N LYS A 2 -15.12 3.17 -3.91
CA LYS A 2 -15.46 3.44 -5.32
C LYS A 2 -14.37 2.98 -6.30
N GLN A 3 -13.13 2.94 -5.83
CA GLN A 3 -11.95 2.40 -6.53
C GLN A 3 -11.10 1.70 -5.46
N ILE A 4 -10.44 0.60 -5.81
CA ILE A 4 -9.59 -0.18 -4.90
C ILE A 4 -8.36 -0.64 -5.66
N TYR A 5 -7.17 -0.52 -5.05
CA TYR A 5 -5.92 -1.09 -5.60
C TYR A 5 -5.56 -2.44 -4.95
N CYS A 6 -4.64 -3.18 -5.56
CA CYS A 6 -4.39 -4.60 -5.25
C CYS A 6 -4.14 -4.89 -3.76
N SER A 7 -3.24 -4.16 -3.10
CA SER A 7 -2.93 -4.36 -1.68
C SER A 7 -4.05 -3.86 -0.77
N GLU A 8 -4.73 -2.77 -1.12
CA GLU A 8 -5.90 -2.28 -0.36
C GLU A 8 -7.02 -3.31 -0.30
N LEU A 9 -7.28 -4.00 -1.42
CA LEU A 9 -8.30 -5.05 -1.46
C LEU A 9 -8.00 -6.13 -0.43
N ILE A 10 -6.77 -6.67 -0.44
CA ILE A 10 -6.36 -7.74 0.47
C ILE A 10 -6.44 -7.26 1.92
N TRP A 11 -5.90 -6.07 2.22
CA TRP A 11 -5.95 -5.50 3.56
C TRP A 11 -7.40 -5.36 4.08
N LYS A 12 -8.31 -4.81 3.27
CA LYS A 12 -9.72 -4.63 3.64
C LYS A 12 -10.46 -5.95 3.84
N VAL A 13 -10.16 -6.98 3.05
CA VAL A 13 -10.79 -8.30 3.19
C VAL A 13 -10.42 -8.93 4.54
N TYR A 14 -9.15 -8.88 4.94
CA TYR A 14 -8.70 -9.41 6.23
C TYR A 14 -9.20 -8.57 7.41
N ASP A 15 -9.14 -7.24 7.32
CA ASP A 15 -9.58 -6.34 8.39
C ASP A 15 -11.09 -6.46 8.63
N ARG A 16 -11.90 -6.48 7.57
CA ARG A 16 -13.37 -6.55 7.70
C ARG A 16 -13.90 -7.96 7.91
N GLY A 17 -13.27 -8.96 7.31
CA GLY A 17 -13.73 -10.35 7.35
C GLY A 17 -13.22 -11.11 8.57
N LEU A 18 -12.01 -10.82 9.03
CA LEU A 18 -11.33 -11.56 10.09
C LEU A 18 -10.90 -10.68 11.27
N HIS A 19 -11.12 -9.36 11.19
CA HIS A 19 -10.62 -8.39 12.18
C HIS A 19 -9.10 -8.51 12.40
N ARG A 20 -8.37 -8.77 11.31
CA ARG A 20 -6.91 -8.87 11.28
C ARG A 20 -6.32 -7.84 10.32
N GLN A 21 -5.33 -7.11 10.81
CA GLN A 21 -4.66 -6.07 10.03
C GLN A 21 -3.33 -6.59 9.51
N LEU A 22 -3.32 -7.05 8.26
CA LEU A 22 -2.11 -7.56 7.64
C LEU A 22 -1.20 -6.41 7.18
N GLY A 23 -0.06 -6.25 7.85
CA GLY A 23 0.89 -5.19 7.57
C GLY A 23 0.50 -3.85 8.19
N GLN A 24 1.37 -2.86 8.03
CA GLN A 24 1.22 -1.53 8.60
C GLN A 24 0.83 -0.52 7.51
N LEU A 25 -0.19 0.29 7.79
CA LEU A 25 -0.53 1.46 6.99
C LEU A 25 0.57 2.52 7.16
N GLN A 26 0.90 3.19 6.07
CA GLN A 26 1.90 4.27 6.02
C GLN A 26 1.32 5.44 5.23
N HIS A 27 1.73 6.67 5.51
CA HIS A 27 1.34 7.79 4.67
C HIS A 27 2.14 7.74 3.35
N LEU A 28 1.57 8.26 2.27
CA LEU A 28 2.27 8.31 0.98
C LEU A 28 3.64 9.03 1.09
N ARG A 29 3.75 10.04 1.96
CA ARG A 29 5.01 10.76 2.24
C ARG A 29 6.11 9.90 2.88
N ASP A 30 5.75 8.78 3.50
CA ASP A 30 6.70 7.91 4.20
C ASP A 30 7.45 6.98 3.24
N PHE A 31 7.00 6.90 1.98
CA PHE A 31 7.68 6.14 0.92
C PHE A 31 8.84 6.92 0.32
N ASP A 32 9.81 6.20 -0.27
CA ASP A 32 10.85 6.84 -1.07
C ASP A 32 10.28 7.33 -2.41
N LEU A 33 10.01 8.63 -2.46
CA LEU A 33 9.52 9.32 -3.65
C LEU A 33 10.64 10.06 -4.40
N SER A 34 11.91 9.89 -4.01
CA SER A 34 13.03 10.67 -4.54
C SER A 34 13.39 10.28 -5.97
N HIS A 35 13.19 9.01 -6.33
CA HIS A 35 13.62 8.45 -7.61
C HIS A 35 12.92 9.15 -8.80
N PRO A 36 13.65 9.58 -9.85
CA PRO A 36 13.07 10.36 -10.96
C PRO A 36 11.87 9.70 -11.64
N ALA A 37 11.93 8.37 -11.85
CA ALA A 37 10.82 7.62 -12.43
C ALA A 37 9.56 7.64 -11.55
N VAL A 38 9.70 7.57 -10.22
CA VAL A 38 8.59 7.65 -9.26
C VAL A 38 7.97 9.05 -9.31
N ARG A 39 8.81 10.10 -9.28
CA ARG A 39 8.34 11.50 -9.38
C ARG A 39 7.59 11.77 -10.68
N ALA A 40 8.08 11.23 -11.79
CA ALA A 40 7.41 11.35 -13.09
C ALA A 40 6.02 10.70 -13.06
N LYS A 41 5.92 9.47 -12.53
CA LYS A 41 4.65 8.75 -12.41
C LYS A 41 3.66 9.41 -11.44
N LEU A 42 4.14 9.97 -10.33
CA LEU A 42 3.29 10.71 -9.40
C LEU A 42 2.72 11.97 -10.05
N ARG A 43 3.52 12.72 -10.82
CA ARG A 43 3.03 13.89 -11.56
C ARG A 43 2.05 13.52 -12.67
N GLU A 44 2.29 12.43 -13.38
CA GLU A 44 1.38 11.92 -14.42
C GLU A 44 -0.01 11.60 -13.83
N ARG A 45 -0.04 11.00 -12.63
CA ARG A 45 -1.28 10.55 -11.97
C ARG A 45 -1.99 11.63 -11.15
N TYR A 46 -1.24 12.45 -10.43
CA TYR A 46 -1.76 13.39 -9.43
C TYR A 46 -1.51 14.87 -9.77
N GLY A 47 -0.80 15.16 -10.86
CA GLY A 47 -0.43 16.52 -11.24
C GLY A 47 0.35 17.22 -10.11
N ASN A 48 -0.13 18.38 -9.69
CA ASN A 48 0.45 19.17 -8.60
C ASN A 48 -0.15 18.87 -7.22
N GLN A 49 -1.17 18.01 -7.14
CA GLN A 49 -1.88 17.71 -5.89
C GLN A 49 -1.56 16.30 -5.41
N LEU A 50 -0.35 16.13 -4.85
CA LEU A 50 0.03 14.84 -4.26
C LEU A 50 -0.69 14.64 -2.90
N PRO A 51 -1.39 13.52 -2.72
CA PRO A 51 -2.09 13.22 -1.47
C PRO A 51 -1.10 12.65 -0.44
N LEU A 52 -0.19 13.49 0.06
CA LEU A 52 0.92 13.07 0.93
C LEU A 52 0.48 12.51 2.29
N ASP A 53 -0.71 12.87 2.77
CA ASP A 53 -1.33 12.37 4.01
C ASP A 53 -2.27 11.19 3.77
N GLU A 54 -2.38 10.68 2.53
CA GLU A 54 -3.23 9.52 2.28
C GLU A 54 -2.62 8.26 2.89
N PRO A 55 -3.38 7.50 3.71
CA PRO A 55 -2.93 6.22 4.21
C PRO A 55 -2.90 5.19 3.08
N VAL A 56 -1.76 4.57 2.89
CA VAL A 56 -1.46 3.59 1.85
C VAL A 56 -0.99 2.29 2.49
N ILE A 57 -1.46 1.17 1.97
CA ILE A 57 -0.92 -0.16 2.30
C ILE A 57 -0.16 -0.70 1.10
N SER A 58 1.14 -0.97 1.25
CA SER A 58 1.95 -1.53 0.15
C SER A 58 1.89 -3.06 0.11
N PRO A 59 2.08 -3.69 -1.06
CA PRO A 59 2.23 -5.15 -1.14
C PRO A 59 3.37 -5.67 -0.25
N ALA A 60 4.47 -4.92 -0.16
CA ALA A 60 5.60 -5.25 0.70
C ALA A 60 5.24 -5.23 2.19
N SER A 61 4.43 -4.25 2.64
CA SER A 61 3.96 -4.15 4.03
C SER A 61 3.08 -5.35 4.42
N ILE A 62 2.18 -5.78 3.52
CA ILE A 62 1.39 -7.01 3.73
C ILE A 62 2.30 -8.23 3.79
N PHE A 63 3.23 -8.37 2.85
CA PHE A 63 4.15 -9.51 2.79
C PHE A 63 5.02 -9.62 4.06
N ALA A 64 5.46 -8.50 4.62
CA ALA A 64 6.26 -8.45 5.84
C ALA A 64 5.43 -8.59 7.14
N SER A 65 4.12 -8.81 7.05
CA SER A 65 3.26 -8.97 8.21
C SER A 65 3.71 -10.15 9.09
N PRO A 66 3.83 -9.98 10.42
CA PRO A 66 4.21 -11.06 11.33
C PRO A 66 3.14 -12.16 11.43
N GLU A 67 1.93 -11.93 10.92
CA GLU A 67 0.86 -12.92 10.87
C GLU A 67 1.00 -13.93 9.71
N LEU A 68 1.97 -13.71 8.81
CA LEU A 68 2.15 -14.53 7.61
C LEU A 68 3.43 -15.36 7.67
N VAL A 69 3.37 -16.51 7.00
CA VAL A 69 4.54 -17.38 6.76
C VAL A 69 4.60 -17.76 5.29
N THR A 70 5.80 -17.82 4.73
CA THR A 70 6.01 -18.28 3.35
C THR A 70 5.78 -19.78 3.28
N VAL A 71 4.71 -20.20 2.61
CA VAL A 71 4.40 -21.62 2.39
C VAL A 71 4.95 -22.17 1.08
N ILE A 72 5.20 -21.30 0.09
CA ILE A 72 5.78 -21.63 -1.21
C ILE A 72 6.71 -20.48 -1.63
N SER A 73 7.92 -20.81 -2.09
CA SER A 73 8.82 -19.91 -2.80
C SER A 73 9.23 -20.62 -4.09
N ARG A 74 9.15 -19.92 -5.23
CA ARG A 74 9.53 -20.45 -6.55
C ARG A 74 10.70 -19.65 -7.09
#